data_AF-A0A3E2H9X5-F1
#
_entry.id   AF-A0A3E2H9X5-F1
#
_cell.length_a   1.000
_cell.length_b   1.000
_cell.length_c   1.000
_cell.angle_alpha   90.00
_cell.angle_beta   90.00
_cell.angle_gamma   90.00
#
_symmetry.space_group_name_H-M   'P 1'
#
loop_
_entity.id
_entity.type
_entity.pdbx_description
1 polymer ?
#
loop_
_entity_poly.entity_id
_entity_poly.type
_entity_poly.pdbx_seq_one_letter_code
_entity_poly.pdbx_strand_id
1 'polypeptide(L)'
;MVKTLDAHQEGRIALAINALKKGQIKSIRAAARNFDVPCNTLNARYHGRVQKGTTYTKRFRMTQYEEEALVQWIISMGKRGMPPRPSGVQSMANTLIFERGELVSPTSVKAQYGILDEDIYNFDETSFAMGTIAITKVVTSSDCFGKPLLLQLGNCKWVTAIELINACG
;
A
#
# COMPACT_ATOMS: atom_id res chain seq x y z
N MET A 1 -0.45 -8.61 21.93
CA MET A 1 -1.86 -8.16 21.95
C MET A 1 -2.21 -7.62 20.58
N VAL A 2 -2.91 -8.41 19.76
CA VAL A 2 -3.38 -7.99 18.44
C VAL A 2 -4.56 -7.05 18.67
N LYS A 3 -4.43 -5.77 18.29
CA LYS A 3 -5.58 -4.86 18.24
C LYS A 3 -6.40 -5.26 17.02
N THR A 4 -7.39 -6.12 17.21
CA THR A 4 -8.44 -6.33 16.22
C THR A 4 -9.14 -5.00 15.98
N LEU A 5 -9.03 -4.47 14.77
CA LEU A 5 -9.87 -3.38 14.29
C LEU A 5 -11.30 -3.95 14.22
N ASP A 6 -12.05 -3.77 15.30
CA ASP A 6 -13.48 -4.09 15.31
C ASP A 6 -14.18 -3.11 14.36
N ALA A 7 -14.75 -3.62 13.27
CA ALA A 7 -15.46 -2.82 12.27
C ALA A 7 -16.60 -1.99 12.91
N HIS A 8 -17.09 -2.41 14.08
CA HIS A 8 -18.13 -1.71 14.84
C HIS A 8 -17.60 -0.61 15.78
N GLN A 9 -16.29 -0.45 15.96
CA GLN A 9 -15.73 0.51 16.91
C GLN A 9 -15.91 1.97 16.48
N GLU A 10 -15.73 2.28 15.20
CA GLU A 10 -15.88 3.66 14.68
C GLU A 10 -17.34 4.11 14.65
N GLY A 11 -18.29 3.18 14.40
CA GLY A 11 -19.73 3.46 14.50
C GLY A 11 -20.14 3.85 15.93
N ARG A 12 -19.61 3.14 16.95
CA ARG A 12 -19.82 3.49 18.36
C ARG A 12 -19.23 4.84 18.73
N ILE A 13 -18.03 5.16 18.21
CA ILE A 13 -17.40 6.47 18.39
C ILE A 13 -18.26 7.58 17.77
N ALA A 14 -18.80 7.38 16.56
CA ALA A 14 -19.66 8.37 15.89
C ALA A 14 -20.97 8.63 16.67
N LEU A 15 -21.60 7.58 17.19
CA LEU A 15 -22.76 7.68 18.08
C LEU A 15 -22.43 8.47 19.35
N ALA A 16 -21.29 8.17 20.00
CA ALA A 16 -20.84 8.86 21.19
C ALA A 16 -20.57 10.35 20.96
N ILE A 17 -19.95 10.72 19.84
CA ILE A 17 -19.73 12.13 19.45
C ILE A 17 -21.05 12.85 19.24
N ASN A 18 -22.02 12.21 18.57
CA ASN A 18 -23.35 12.79 18.38
C ASN A 18 -24.09 13.01 19.70
N ALA A 19 -24.00 12.07 20.65
CA ALA A 19 -24.60 12.22 21.99
C ALA A 19 -23.97 13.37 22.79
N LEU A 20 -22.65 13.56 22.68
CA LEU A 20 -21.94 14.70 23.28
C LEU A 20 -22.37 16.04 22.65
N LYS A 21 -22.43 16.11 21.32
CA LYS A 21 -22.87 17.32 20.59
C LYS A 21 -24.33 17.69 20.87
N LYS A 22 -25.21 16.70 21.00
CA LYS A 22 -26.63 16.89 21.38
C LYS A 22 -26.82 17.23 22.87
N GLY A 23 -25.76 17.20 23.69
CA GLY A 23 -25.84 17.50 25.12
C GLY A 23 -26.50 16.42 25.98
N GLN A 24 -26.77 15.23 25.43
CA GLN A 24 -27.37 14.11 26.17
C GLN A 24 -26.40 13.57 27.24
N ILE A 25 -25.10 13.66 26.97
CA ILE A 25 -24.04 13.30 27.91
C ILE A 25 -23.10 14.49 28.03
N LYS A 26 -22.84 14.93 29.26
CA LYS A 26 -22.02 16.13 29.52
C LYS A 26 -20.51 15.84 29.58
N SER A 27 -20.11 14.58 29.73
CA SER A 27 -18.72 14.18 29.92
C SER A 27 -18.27 13.15 28.88
N ILE A 28 -17.12 13.40 28.26
CA ILE A 28 -16.46 12.46 27.33
C ILE A 28 -16.22 11.11 28.02
N ARG A 29 -15.85 11.12 29.31
CA ARG A 29 -15.55 9.90 30.09
C ARG A 29 -16.83 9.12 30.44
N ALA A 30 -17.98 9.79 30.55
CA ALA A 30 -19.27 9.13 30.69
C ALA A 30 -19.74 8.52 29.35
N ALA A 31 -19.59 9.27 28.24
CA ALA A 31 -19.92 8.77 26.91
C ALA A 31 -19.06 7.55 26.55
N ALA A 32 -17.76 7.59 26.87
CA ALA A 32 -16.85 6.47 26.63
C ALA A 32 -17.29 5.17 27.32
N ARG A 33 -17.79 5.26 28.57
CA ARG A 33 -18.33 4.11 29.30
C ARG A 33 -19.66 3.62 28.74
N ASN A 34 -20.56 4.54 28.39
CA ASN A 34 -21.89 4.19 27.89
C ASN A 34 -21.85 3.50 26.52
N PHE A 35 -20.94 3.94 25.64
CA PHE A 35 -20.80 3.40 24.29
C PHE A 35 -19.67 2.37 24.14
N ASP A 36 -19.05 1.95 25.26
CA ASP A 36 -17.97 0.98 25.30
C ASP A 36 -16.84 1.30 24.28
N VAL A 37 -16.29 2.50 24.39
CA VAL A 37 -15.20 2.98 23.53
C VAL A 37 -14.06 3.57 24.35
N PRO A 38 -12.78 3.37 23.94
CA PRO A 38 -11.65 3.93 24.67
C PRO A 38 -11.73 5.46 24.76
N CYS A 39 -11.64 5.98 25.99
CA CYS A 39 -11.83 7.40 26.26
C CYS A 39 -10.84 8.31 25.51
N ASN A 40 -9.58 7.87 25.36
CA ASN A 40 -8.56 8.60 24.60
C ASN A 40 -8.90 8.69 23.10
N THR A 41 -9.42 7.61 22.53
CA THR A 41 -9.83 7.57 21.12
C THR A 41 -11.03 8.47 20.89
N LEU A 42 -12.05 8.41 21.76
CA LEU A 42 -13.22 9.28 21.70
C LEU A 42 -12.83 10.76 21.83
N ASN A 43 -11.93 11.10 22.77
CA ASN A 43 -11.44 12.46 22.97
C ASN A 43 -10.71 12.99 21.73
N ALA A 44 -9.79 12.20 21.18
CA ALA A 44 -9.07 12.57 19.96
C ALA A 44 -10.02 12.79 18.76
N ARG A 45 -11.03 11.93 18.61
CA ARG A 45 -12.04 12.02 17.54
C ARG A 45 -12.98 13.21 17.73
N TYR A 46 -13.39 13.50 18.96
CA TYR A 46 -14.20 14.67 19.30
C TYR A 46 -13.49 15.98 18.93
N HIS A 47 -12.16 16.03 19.10
CA HIS A 47 -11.31 17.16 18.69
C HIS A 47 -10.84 17.10 17.22
N GLY A 48 -11.47 16.28 16.38
CA GLY A 48 -11.26 16.32 14.92
C GLY A 48 -10.18 15.38 14.37
N ARG A 49 -9.62 14.48 15.16
CA ARG A 49 -8.68 13.47 14.64
C ARG A 49 -9.44 12.42 13.82
N VAL A 50 -9.16 12.34 12.53
CA VAL A 50 -9.82 11.43 11.57
C VAL A 50 -9.25 10.01 11.65
N GLN A 51 -10.00 9.00 11.21
CA GLN A 51 -9.58 7.59 11.25
C GLN A 51 -8.38 7.33 10.34
N LYS A 52 -7.43 6.55 10.87
CA LYS A 52 -6.23 6.11 10.14
C LYS A 52 -6.67 5.02 9.16
N GLY A 53 -7.12 5.44 7.99
CA GLY A 53 -7.73 4.60 6.95
C GLY A 53 -8.77 5.33 6.10
N THR A 54 -9.42 6.36 6.64
CA THR A 54 -10.39 7.20 5.89
C THR A 54 -9.74 8.44 5.26
N THR A 55 -8.49 8.75 5.62
CA THR A 55 -7.76 9.87 5.04
C THR A 55 -7.02 9.41 3.79
N TYR A 56 -7.48 9.84 2.61
CA TYR A 56 -6.70 9.75 1.38
C TYR A 56 -5.39 10.51 1.57
N THR A 57 -4.30 9.77 1.70
CA THR A 57 -2.94 10.35 1.74
C THR A 57 -2.46 10.67 0.32
N LYS A 58 -1.42 11.48 0.19
CA LYS A 58 -0.73 11.76 -1.10
C LYS A 58 -0.24 10.50 -1.85
N ARG A 59 -0.28 9.32 -1.21
CA ARG A 59 0.09 8.04 -1.85
C ARG A 59 -1.01 7.44 -2.72
N PHE A 60 -2.27 7.87 -2.59
CA PHE A 60 -3.34 7.43 -3.47
C PHE A 60 -3.30 8.21 -4.78
N ARG A 61 -3.39 7.49 -5.90
CA ARG A 61 -3.37 8.09 -7.25
C ARG A 61 -4.69 8.78 -7.61
N MET A 62 -5.80 8.35 -7.00
CA MET A 62 -7.12 8.95 -7.17
C MET A 62 -7.48 9.84 -5.98
N THR A 63 -8.22 10.91 -6.25
CA THR A 63 -8.84 11.74 -5.21
C THR A 63 -10.10 11.08 -4.67
N GLN A 64 -10.58 11.54 -3.50
CA GLN A 64 -11.81 11.03 -2.90
C GLN A 64 -13.01 11.16 -3.85
N TYR A 65 -13.14 12.29 -4.55
CA TYR A 65 -14.24 12.52 -5.49
C TYR A 65 -14.20 11.57 -6.69
N GLU A 66 -13.01 11.24 -7.19
CA GLU A 66 -12.83 10.30 -8.30
C GLU A 66 -13.19 8.87 -7.89
N GLU A 67 -12.78 8.45 -6.69
CA GLU A 67 -13.16 7.13 -6.18
C GLU A 67 -14.67 7.05 -5.95
N GLU A 68 -15.27 8.09 -5.38
CA GLU A 68 -16.72 8.17 -5.23
C GLU A 68 -17.45 8.10 -6.59
N ALA A 69 -16.95 8.80 -7.61
CA ALA A 69 -17.49 8.72 -8.97
C ALA A 69 -17.36 7.31 -9.58
N LEU A 70 -16.21 6.65 -9.40
CA LEU A 70 -15.97 5.27 -9.83
C LEU A 70 -16.93 4.29 -9.14
N VAL A 71 -17.14 4.44 -7.82
CA VAL A 71 -18.06 3.62 -7.03
C VAL A 71 -19.50 3.83 -7.49
N GLN A 72 -19.93 5.08 -7.71
CA GLN A 72 -21.27 5.36 -8.24
C GLN A 72 -21.46 4.75 -9.62
N TRP A 73 -20.43 4.81 -10.47
CA TRP A 73 -20.46 4.16 -11.77
C TRP A 73 -20.59 2.63 -11.66
N ILE A 74 -19.82 1.97 -10.79
CA ILE A 74 -19.92 0.52 -10.51
C ILE A 74 -21.33 0.15 -10.03
N ILE A 75 -21.91 0.93 -9.10
CA ILE A 75 -23.27 0.71 -8.61
C ILE A 75 -24.30 0.86 -9.74
N SER A 76 -24.12 1.87 -10.61
CA SER A 76 -25.01 2.08 -11.76
C SER A 76 -24.94 0.94 -12.78
N MET A 77 -23.76 0.36 -12.97
CA MET A 77 -23.52 -0.82 -13.80
C MET A 77 -24.24 -2.05 -13.24
N GLY A 78 -24.12 -2.29 -11.93
CA GLY A 78 -24.83 -3.36 -11.24
C GLY A 78 -26.36 -3.24 -11.33
N LYS A 79 -26.91 -2.02 -11.17
CA LYS A 79 -28.35 -1.76 -11.33
C LYS A 79 -28.87 -2.05 -12.75
N ARG A 80 -28.01 -1.93 -13.76
CA ARG A 80 -28.33 -2.21 -15.17
C ARG A 80 -28.17 -3.69 -15.54
N GLY A 81 -27.83 -4.55 -14.57
CA GLY A 81 -27.59 -5.98 -14.83
C GLY A 81 -26.27 -6.27 -15.55
N MET A 82 -25.37 -5.29 -15.64
CA MET A 82 -24.09 -5.41 -16.33
C MET A 82 -22.96 -5.30 -15.30
N PRO A 83 -22.57 -6.40 -14.61
CA PRO A 83 -21.51 -6.32 -13.62
C PRO A 83 -20.19 -5.88 -14.28
N PRO A 84 -19.50 -4.87 -13.73
CA PRO A 84 -18.29 -4.35 -14.35
C PRO A 84 -17.15 -5.38 -14.26
N ARG A 85 -16.48 -5.63 -15.37
CA ARG A 85 -15.24 -6.42 -15.41
C ARG A 85 -14.08 -5.59 -14.82
N PRO A 86 -13.08 -6.20 -14.17
CA PRO A 86 -11.92 -5.48 -13.63
C PRO A 86 -11.23 -4.57 -14.65
N SER A 87 -11.12 -5.01 -15.91
CA SER A 87 -10.58 -4.21 -17.00
C SER A 87 -11.40 -2.95 -17.28
N GLY A 88 -12.73 -3.03 -17.27
CA GLY A 88 -13.61 -1.88 -17.45
C GLY A 88 -13.54 -0.89 -16.29
N VAL A 89 -13.38 -1.38 -15.06
CA VAL A 89 -13.13 -0.52 -13.89
C VAL A 89 -11.80 0.22 -14.04
N GLN A 90 -10.75 -0.47 -14.49
CA GLN A 90 -9.44 0.13 -14.72
C GLN A 90 -9.48 1.19 -15.82
N SER A 91 -10.16 0.93 -16.94
CA SER A 91 -10.36 1.94 -18.00
C SER A 91 -11.08 3.17 -17.47
N MET A 92 -12.17 2.99 -16.72
CA MET A 92 -12.91 4.11 -16.13
C MET A 92 -12.07 4.91 -15.12
N ALA A 93 -11.30 4.22 -14.26
CA ALA A 93 -10.39 4.87 -13.32
C ALA A 93 -9.33 5.72 -14.06
N ASN A 94 -8.75 5.19 -15.13
CA ASN A 94 -7.79 5.91 -15.95
C ASN A 94 -8.43 7.13 -16.65
N THR A 95 -9.68 7.02 -17.10
CA THR A 95 -10.44 8.15 -17.68
C THR A 95 -10.60 9.27 -16.66
N LEU A 96 -10.99 8.96 -15.41
CA LEU A 96 -11.15 9.95 -14.35
C LEU A 96 -9.84 10.67 -14.00
N ILE A 97 -8.72 9.92 -13.98
CA ILE A 97 -7.38 10.50 -13.77
C ILE A 97 -6.97 11.38 -14.96
N PHE A 98 -7.29 10.95 -16.19
CA PHE A 98 -6.99 11.69 -17.40
C PHE A 98 -7.76 13.02 -17.48
N GLU A 99 -9.05 13.03 -17.12
CA GLU A 99 -9.88 14.25 -17.07
C GLU A 99 -9.33 15.29 -16.08
N ARG A 100 -8.61 14.87 -15.04
CA ARG A 100 -7.89 15.78 -14.12
C ARG A 100 -6.72 16.51 -14.80
N GLY A 101 -6.30 16.07 -15.98
CA GLY A 101 -5.12 16.59 -16.67
C GLY A 101 -3.80 15.93 -16.25
N GLU A 102 -3.87 14.82 -15.51
CA GLU A 102 -2.70 13.98 -15.27
C GLU A 102 -2.54 12.97 -16.42
N LEU A 103 -1.49 13.15 -17.21
CA LEU A 103 -1.08 12.19 -18.23
C LEU A 103 -0.60 10.90 -17.56
N VAL A 104 -1.49 9.94 -17.35
CA VAL A 104 -1.05 8.62 -16.88
C VAL A 104 -1.83 7.49 -17.53
N SER A 105 -1.51 7.24 -18.79
CA SER A 105 -1.31 5.86 -19.20
C SER A 105 0.08 5.73 -19.83
N PRO A 106 0.86 4.67 -19.55
CA PRO A 106 2.10 4.41 -20.27
C PRO A 106 1.84 4.34 -21.77
N THR A 107 0.64 3.92 -22.18
CA THR A 107 0.18 3.92 -23.57
C THR A 107 0.10 5.33 -24.18
N SER A 108 -0.29 6.35 -23.39
CA SER A 108 -0.38 7.74 -23.84
C SER A 108 1.02 8.36 -24.01
N VAL A 109 1.97 8.03 -23.15
CA VAL A 109 3.37 8.46 -23.28
C VAL A 109 4.04 7.76 -24.46
N LYS A 110 3.83 6.44 -24.60
CA LYS A 110 4.33 5.68 -25.75
C LYS A 110 3.84 6.25 -27.07
N ALA A 111 2.52 6.50 -27.18
CA ALA A 111 1.94 7.07 -28.39
C ALA A 111 2.37 8.53 -28.64
N GLN A 112 2.50 9.35 -27.59
CA GLN A 112 2.94 10.75 -27.71
C GLN A 112 4.37 10.88 -28.23
N TYR A 113 5.27 9.99 -27.81
CA TYR A 113 6.69 10.02 -28.18
C TYR A 113 7.06 8.96 -29.23
N GLY A 114 6.09 8.21 -29.76
CA GLY A 114 6.31 7.16 -30.76
C GLY A 114 7.18 6.00 -30.27
N ILE A 115 7.18 5.71 -28.96
CA ILE A 115 7.98 4.63 -28.36
C ILE A 115 7.33 3.29 -28.70
N LEU A 116 8.02 2.47 -29.49
CA LEU A 116 7.58 1.11 -29.83
C LEU A 116 7.83 0.17 -28.64
N ASP A 117 7.09 -0.95 -28.57
CA ASP A 117 7.33 -1.94 -27.51
C ASP A 117 8.74 -2.56 -27.63
N GLU A 118 9.33 -2.57 -28.83
CA GLU A 118 10.72 -2.97 -29.10
C GLU A 118 11.76 -2.04 -28.46
N ASP A 119 11.38 -0.79 -28.17
CA ASP A 119 12.25 0.24 -27.60
C ASP A 119 12.18 0.30 -26.07
N ILE A 120 11.48 -0.64 -25.44
CA ILE A 120 11.30 -0.71 -23.99
C ILE A 120 12.23 -1.76 -23.43
N TYR A 121 13.17 -1.30 -22.60
CA TYR A 121 14.17 -2.15 -21.99
C TYR A 121 14.04 -2.09 -20.46
N ASN A 122 13.99 -3.24 -19.81
CA ASN A 122 14.22 -3.35 -18.39
C ASN A 122 15.73 -3.33 -18.15
N PHE A 123 16.20 -2.32 -17.43
CA PHE A 123 17.60 -2.14 -17.07
C PHE A 123 17.69 -2.22 -15.55
N ASP A 124 18.47 -3.17 -15.05
CA ASP A 124 18.80 -3.26 -13.64
C ASP A 124 20.27 -3.61 -13.43
N GLU A 125 20.74 -3.20 -12.25
CA GLU A 125 22.12 -3.38 -11.83
C GLU A 125 22.14 -4.37 -10.66
N THR A 126 22.87 -5.47 -10.83
CA THR A 126 23.08 -6.46 -9.76
C THR A 126 24.55 -6.45 -9.34
N SER A 127 24.80 -6.14 -8.06
CA SER A 127 26.15 -6.16 -7.47
C SER A 127 26.44 -7.49 -6.78
N PHE A 128 27.56 -8.12 -7.14
CA PHE A 128 28.07 -9.35 -6.55
C PHE A 128 29.37 -9.10 -5.78
N ALA A 129 29.44 -9.57 -4.54
CA ALA A 129 30.65 -9.50 -3.74
C ALA A 129 31.58 -10.69 -4.03
N MET A 130 32.68 -10.45 -4.74
CA MET A 130 33.73 -11.45 -4.93
C MET A 130 34.53 -11.66 -3.64
N GLY A 131 34.77 -12.93 -3.31
CA GLY A 131 35.49 -13.31 -2.08
C GLY A 131 34.59 -13.54 -0.87
N THR A 132 33.27 -13.53 -1.05
CA THR A 132 32.33 -13.96 0.00
C THR A 132 32.32 -15.48 0.10
N ILE A 133 32.88 -16.01 1.19
CA ILE A 133 32.74 -17.43 1.52
C ILE A 133 31.34 -17.62 2.11
N ALA A 134 30.48 -18.37 1.42
CA ALA A 134 29.21 -18.84 1.96
C ALA A 134 29.44 -20.02 2.90
N ILE A 135 28.69 -20.10 3.99
CA ILE A 135 28.76 -21.21 4.94
C ILE A 135 28.14 -22.44 4.25
N THR A 136 28.96 -23.39 3.80
CA THR A 136 28.49 -24.69 3.30
C THR A 136 28.51 -25.70 4.45
N LYS A 137 27.47 -26.53 4.57
CA LYS A 137 27.48 -27.66 5.51
C LYS A 137 28.45 -28.72 5.01
N VAL A 138 29.55 -28.94 5.73
CA VAL A 138 30.52 -30.00 5.45
C VAL A 138 30.40 -31.07 6.54
N VAL A 139 30.38 -32.35 6.15
CA VAL A 139 30.45 -33.46 7.10
C VAL A 139 31.93 -33.69 7.43
N THR A 140 32.31 -33.47 8.68
CA THR A 140 33.66 -33.72 9.19
C THR A 140 33.65 -34.87 10.20
N SER A 141 34.80 -35.53 10.39
CA SER A 141 35.00 -36.54 11.43
C SER A 141 34.74 -35.97 12.83
N SER A 142 34.33 -36.82 13.78
CA SER A 142 33.94 -36.44 15.16
C SER A 142 35.04 -35.74 15.97
N ASP A 143 36.29 -35.84 15.55
CA ASP A 143 37.45 -35.48 16.37
C ASP A 143 37.88 -33.99 16.20
N CYS A 144 37.12 -33.21 15.43
CA CYS A 144 37.34 -31.77 15.28
C CYS A 144 36.68 -30.99 16.43
N PHE A 145 37.42 -30.76 17.53
CA PHE A 145 36.94 -29.95 18.65
C PHE A 145 37.01 -28.44 18.35
N GLY A 146 35.91 -27.87 17.87
CA GLY A 146 35.70 -26.42 17.78
C GLY A 146 34.87 -25.96 16.58
N LYS A 147 34.26 -24.78 16.68
CA LYS A 147 33.68 -24.09 15.51
C LYS A 147 34.83 -23.45 14.71
N PRO A 148 35.08 -23.83 13.45
CA PRO A 148 36.07 -23.13 12.66
C PRO A 148 35.65 -21.66 12.47
N LEU A 149 36.54 -20.72 12.80
CA LEU A 149 36.33 -19.31 12.51
C LEU A 149 36.49 -19.08 11.00
N LEU A 150 35.44 -18.58 10.35
CA LEU A 150 35.52 -18.06 8.99
C LEU A 150 36.19 -16.68 9.04
N LEU A 151 37.52 -16.64 8.88
CA LEU A 151 38.23 -15.41 8.63
C LEU A 151 38.03 -15.02 7.16
N GLN A 152 37.08 -14.12 6.87
CA GLN A 152 37.08 -13.46 5.57
C GLN A 152 38.33 -12.57 5.49
N LEU A 153 39.25 -12.87 4.58
CA LEU A 153 40.37 -11.97 4.32
C LEU A 153 39.81 -10.63 3.86
N GLY A 154 40.13 -9.57 4.60
CA GLY A 154 39.70 -8.22 4.28
C GLY A 154 40.29 -7.77 2.95
N ASN A 155 39.50 -7.92 1.88
CA ASN A 155 39.50 -7.18 0.60
C ASN A 155 38.52 -7.88 -0.36
N CYS A 156 37.22 -7.76 -0.08
CA CYS A 156 36.18 -8.21 -1.02
C CYS A 156 36.05 -7.16 -2.14
N LYS A 157 36.21 -7.58 -3.39
CA LYS A 157 35.95 -6.72 -4.56
C LYS A 157 34.49 -6.88 -4.99
N TRP A 158 33.88 -5.81 -5.46
CA TRP A 158 32.55 -5.87 -6.05
C TRP A 158 32.66 -6.02 -7.56
N VAL A 159 31.88 -6.94 -8.13
CA VAL A 159 31.62 -7.01 -9.56
C VAL A 159 30.17 -6.67 -9.76
N THR A 160 29.91 -5.79 -10.71
CA THR A 160 28.57 -5.40 -11.10
C THR A 160 28.23 -6.06 -12.43
N ALA A 161 27.10 -6.74 -12.49
CA ALA A 161 26.46 -7.10 -13.75
C ALA A 161 25.37 -6.07 -14.05
N ILE A 162 25.32 -5.64 -15.31
CA ILE A 162 24.23 -4.83 -15.84
C ILE A 162 23.42 -5.76 -16.74
N GLU A 163 22.16 -5.97 -16.39
CA GLU A 163 21.26 -6.85 -17.13
C GLU A 163 20.25 -6.01 -17.91
N LEU A 164 19.92 -6.48 -19.11
CA LEU A 164 19.07 -5.79 -20.06
C LEU A 164 18.18 -6.80 -20.78
N ILE A 165 16.87 -6.62 -20.66
CA ILE A 165 15.87 -7.45 -21.35
C ILE A 165 14.88 -6.49 -22.03
N ASN A 166 14.61 -6.71 -23.32
CA ASN A 166 13.59 -5.92 -24.02
C ASN A 166 12.18 -6.42 -23.64
N ALA A 167 11.14 -5.64 -23.92
CA ALA A 167 9.78 -6.07 -23.64
C ALA A 167 9.30 -7.25 -24.53
N CYS A 168 10.05 -7.60 -25.57
CA CYS A 168 9.76 -8.71 -26.48
C CYS A 168 10.31 -10.07 -26.01
N GLY A 169 11.22 -10.10 -25.02
CA GLY A 169 11.86 -11.30 -24.49
C GLY A 169 13.27 -11.51 -25.02
#